data_AF-A0A8T3NJE5-F1
#
_entry.id   AF-A0A8T3NJE5-F1
#
_cell.length_a   1.000
_cell.length_b   1.000
_cell.length_c   1.000
_cell.angle_alpha   90.00
_cell.angle_beta   90.00
_cell.angle_gamma   90.00
#
_symmetry.space_group_name_H-M   'P 1'
#
loop_
_entity.id
_entity.type
_entity.pdbx_description
1 polymer ?
#
loop_
_entity_poly.entity_id
_entity_poly.type
_entity_poly.pdbx_seq_one_letter_code
_entity_poly.pdbx_strand_id
1 'polypeptide(L)' 'MHVSAREGEPFEELFRRFKRGVEAAGILRDYRRKQRFKPAHEERRDKIRAAQRKRRRARSRT' A
#
# COMPACT_ATOMS: atom_id res chain seq x y z
N MET A 1 -7.54 -1.96 -10.17
CA MET A 1 -8.32 -1.29 -9.11
C MET A 1 -9.41 -0.52 -9.82
N HIS A 2 -10.68 -0.76 -9.45
CA HIS A 2 -11.85 -0.15 -10.10
C HIS A 2 -12.82 0.32 -9.00
N VAL A 3 -13.26 1.58 -9.08
CA VAL A 3 -14.17 2.18 -8.11
C VAL A 3 -15.21 2.98 -8.90
N SER A 4 -16.47 2.55 -8.85
CA SER A 4 -17.61 3.26 -9.43
C SER A 4 -18.37 4.05 -8.36
N ALA A 5 -18.99 5.16 -8.78
CA ALA A 5 -19.93 5.91 -7.96
C ALA A 5 -21.14 5.04 -7.62
N ARG A 6 -21.62 5.12 -6.38
CA ARG A 6 -22.90 4.54 -5.98
C ARG A 6 -24.00 5.60 -6.12
N GLU A 7 -25.22 5.13 -6.33
CA GLU A 7 -26.38 6.01 -6.38
C GLU A 7 -26.60 6.68 -5.01
N GLY A 8 -26.73 8.02 -4.99
CA GLY A 8 -26.88 8.81 -3.77
C GLY A 8 -25.60 9.01 -2.93
N GLU A 9 -24.43 8.57 -3.39
CA GLU A 9 -23.17 8.73 -2.65
C GLU A 9 -22.55 10.14 -2.83
N PRO A 10 -22.19 10.84 -1.74
CA PRO A 10 -21.43 12.08 -1.83
C PRO A 10 -20.03 11.87 -2.41
N PHE A 11 -19.51 12.86 -3.15
CA PHE A 11 -18.20 12.78 -3.82
C PHE A 11 -17.05 12.43 -2.86
N GLU A 12 -17.06 12.97 -1.64
CA GLU A 12 -16.02 12.75 -0.64
C GLU A 12 -15.94 11.28 -0.22
N GLU A 13 -17.07 10.59 -0.16
CA GLU A 13 -17.12 9.17 0.19
C GLU A 13 -16.54 8.31 -0.95
N LEU A 14 -16.94 8.61 -2.19
CA LEU A 14 -16.36 7.99 -3.38
C LEU A 14 -14.85 8.20 -3.43
N PHE A 15 -14.38 9.42 -3.17
CA PHE A 15 -12.97 9.76 -3.18
C PHE A 15 -12.20 9.06 -2.05
N ARG A 16 -12.78 8.91 -0.86
CA ARG A 16 -12.19 8.12 0.23
C ARG A 16 -12.05 6.65 -0.16
N ARG A 17 -13.07 6.05 -0.79
CA ARG A 17 -13.01 4.67 -1.30
C ARG A 17 -11.94 4.52 -2.38
N PHE A 18 -11.85 5.48 -3.29
CA PHE A 18 -10.79 5.54 -4.29
C PHE A 18 -9.41 5.56 -3.63
N LYS A 19 -9.14 6.49 -2.70
CA LYS A 19 -7.85 6.56 -1.98
C LYS A 19 -7.52 5.24 -1.26
N ARG A 20 -8.48 4.69 -0.52
CA ARG A 20 -8.32 3.38 0.15
C ARG A 20 -8.00 2.28 -0.86
N GLY A 21 -8.66 2.27 -2.02
CA GLY A 21 -8.38 1.33 -3.10
C GLY A 21 -6.98 1.48 -3.68
N VAL A 22 -6.48 2.71 -3.86
CA VAL A 22 -5.10 2.98 -4.34
C VAL A 22 -4.08 2.49 -3.33
N GLU A 23 -4.31 2.76 -2.04
CA GLU A 23 -3.46 2.33 -0.95
C GLU A 23 -3.45 0.81 -0.79
N ALA A 24 -4.63 0.18 -0.82
CA ALA A 24 -4.78 -1.27 -0.70
C ALA A 24 -4.14 -2.01 -1.89
N ALA A 25 -4.31 -1.49 -3.11
CA ALA A 25 -3.65 -2.02 -4.31
C ALA A 25 -2.12 -1.79 -4.29
N GLY A 26 -1.61 -0.95 -3.39
CA GLY A 26 -0.18 -0.71 -3.24
C GLY A 26 0.46 0.08 -4.39
N ILE A 27 -0.34 0.70 -5.27
CA ILE A 27 0.12 1.36 -6.51
C ILE A 27 1.22 2.39 -6.23
N LEU A 28 0.99 3.29 -5.27
CA LEU A 28 1.97 4.32 -4.90
C LEU A 28 3.25 3.73 -4.28
N ARG A 29 3.13 2.62 -3.55
CA ARG A 29 4.29 1.93 -2.96
C ARG A 29 5.15 1.31 -4.06
N ASP A 30 4.50 0.70 -5.05
CA ASP A 30 5.18 0.05 -6.17
C ASP A 30 5.81 1.06 -7.11
N TYR A 31 5.12 2.17 -7.38
CA TYR A 31 5.70 3.30 -8.10
C TYR A 31 7.00 3.78 -7.45
N ARG A 32 6.96 4.13 -6.16
CA ARG A 32 8.16 4.56 -5.42
C ARG A 32 9.28 3.51 -5.40
N ARG A 33 8.94 2.23 -5.30
CA ARG A 33 9.93 1.14 -5.32
C ARG A 33 10.66 1.06 -6.67
N LYS A 34 9.94 1.30 -7.78
CA LYS A 34 10.45 1.18 -9.16
C LYS A 34 11.07 2.47 -9.70
N GLN A 35 11.02 3.58 -8.98
CA GLN A 35 11.62 4.86 -9.41
C GLN A 35 13.13 4.80 -9.63
N ARG A 36 13.83 3.85 -9.01
CA ARG A 36 15.25 3.60 -9.27
C ARG A 36 15.51 2.11 -9.38
N PHE A 37 16.60 1.77 -10.05
CA PHE A 37 17.13 0.41 -10.02
C PHE A 37 17.49 0.03 -8.57
N LYS A 38 17.05 -1.16 -8.17
CA LYS A 38 17.43 -1.82 -6.93
C LYS A 38 18.05 -3.17 -7.28
N PRO A 39 19.31 -3.41 -6.93
CA PRO A 39 19.91 -4.71 -7.12
C PRO A 39 19.26 -5.75 -6.19
N ALA A 40 19.29 -7.03 -6.60
CA ALA A 40 18.58 -8.11 -5.91
C ALA A 40 18.90 -8.24 -4.41
N HIS A 41 20.14 -7.93 -4.00
CA HIS A 41 20.54 -7.95 -2.59
C HIS A 41 19.83 -6.86 -1.77
N GLU A 42 19.61 -5.69 -2.36
CA GLU A 42 18.91 -4.58 -1.71
C GLU A 42 17.43 -4.91 -1.55
N GLU A 43 16.81 -5.48 -2.58
CA GLU A 43 15.42 -5.93 -2.54
C GLU A 43 15.19 -7.02 -1.48
N ARG A 44 16.11 -8.00 -1.40
CA ARG A 44 16.07 -9.05 -0.37
C ARG A 44 16.14 -8.46 1.03
N ARG A 45 17.06 -7.51 1.25
CA ARG A 45 17.22 -6.81 2.54
C ARG A 45 15.96 -6.01 2.91
N ASP A 46 15.36 -5.30 1.96
CA ASP A 46 14.14 -4.54 2.17
C ASP A 46 12.94 -5.44 2.51
N LYS A 47 12.83 -6.61 1.87
CA LYS A 47 11.80 -7.62 2.17
C LYS A 47 11.92 -8.15 3.60
N ILE A 48 13.14 -8.47 4.05
CA ILE A 48 13.40 -8.94 5.42
C ILE A 48 13.02 -7.85 6.44
N ARG A 49 13.47 -6.61 6.22
CA ARG A 49 13.13 -5.46 7.09
C ARG A 49 11.63 -5.21 7.15
N ALA A 50 10.92 -5.31 6.02
CA ALA A 50 9.47 -5.17 5.97
C ALA A 50 8.76 -6.27 6.80
N ALA A 51 9.21 -7.53 6.69
CA ALA A 51 8.68 -8.64 7.47
C ALA A 51 8.94 -8.45 8.99
N GLN A 52 10.14 -8.02 9.37
CA GLN A 52 10.47 -7.72 10.77
C GLN A 52 9.59 -6.59 11.34
N ARG A 53 9.41 -5.50 10.58
CA ARG A 53 8.50 -4.40 10.96
C ARG A 53 7.06 -4.90 11.15
N LYS A 54 6.55 -5.75 10.25
CA LYS A 54 5.21 -6.36 10.38
C LYS A 54 5.10 -7.20 11.65
N ARG A 55 6.09 -8.04 11.94
CA ARG A 55 6.13 -8.86 13.18
C ARG A 55 6.14 -7.99 14.44
N ARG A 56 6.95 -6.94 14.49
CA ARG A 56 7.01 -6.01 15.63
C ARG A 56 5.67 -5.32 15.88
N ARG A 57 5.00 -4.85 14.82
CA ARG A 57 3.67 -4.23 14.92
C ARG A 57 2.57 -5.19 15.37
N ALA A 58 2.68 -6.48 15.01
CA ALA A 58 1.73 -7.49 15.45
C ALA A 58 1.88 -7.77 16.96
N ARG A 59 3.13 -7.89 17.43
CA ARG A 59 3.45 -8.13 18.85
C ARG A 59 3.07 -6.98 19.77
N SER A 60 3.10 -5.73 19.28
CA SER A 60 2.72 -4.56 20.08
C SER A 60 1.21 -4.33 20.15
N ARG A 61 0.39 -5.15 19.46
CA ARG A 61 -1.07 -5.06 19.45
C ARG A 61 -1.75 -6.10 20.35
N THR A 62 -1.00 -7.12 20.77
CA THR A 62 -1.28 -7.98 21.93
C THR A 62 -0.69 -7.35 23.16
#